data_AF-A0A538TBM7-F1
#
_entry.id   AF-A0A538TBM7-F1
#
_cell.length_a   1.000
_cell.length_b   1.000
_cell.length_c   1.000
_cell.angle_alpha   90.00
_cell.angle_beta   90.00
_cell.angle_gamma   90.00
#
_symmetry.space_group_name_H-M   'P 1'
#
loop_
_entity.id
_entity.type
_entity.pdbx_description
1 polymer ?
#
loop_
_entity_poly.entity_id
_entity_poly.type
_entity_poly.pdbx_seq_one_letter_code
_entity_poly.pdbx_strand_id
1 'polypeptide(L)'
;MKRQLIFSTLLWGLIAPLSCLHAAEAVKTDAAKTEAAKAEGQAPAAGHRVFVPADIKWVEGPASLPKGAKVFVLHGDPNAPGIFAIRVRIPAGYKVPPHFHPADEQVTVLSGT
;
A
#
# COMPACT_ATOMS: atom_id res chain seq x y z
N MET A 1 41.78 -29.82 30.34
CA MET A 1 41.41 -30.44 31.64
C MET A 1 40.32 -31.46 31.36
N LYS A 2 40.54 -32.70 31.80
CA LYS A 2 39.86 -33.94 31.36
C LYS A 2 38.75 -34.37 32.34
N ARG A 3 37.75 -35.10 31.82
CA ARG A 3 36.79 -36.03 32.48
C ARG A 3 35.67 -35.37 33.32
N GLN A 4 34.41 -35.80 33.30
CA GLN A 4 33.80 -37.15 33.50
C GLN A 4 32.48 -37.21 32.67
N LEU A 5 32.02 -38.24 31.93
CA LEU A 5 31.77 -39.70 32.15
C LEU A 5 30.75 -40.05 33.24
N ILE A 6 29.53 -40.49 32.85
CA ILE A 6 28.84 -41.69 33.37
C ILE A 6 27.98 -42.33 32.25
N PHE A 7 28.22 -43.62 32.03
CA PHE A 7 27.51 -44.62 31.17
C PHE A 7 26.50 -45.41 32.03
N SER A 8 25.38 -45.87 31.43
CA SER A 8 24.58 -47.09 31.77
C SER A 8 23.11 -46.86 31.42
N THR A 9 22.32 -47.72 30.76
CA THR A 9 22.45 -49.15 30.42
C THR A 9 21.49 -49.49 29.27
N LEU A 10 21.96 -50.39 28.39
CA LEU A 10 21.29 -51.49 27.66
C LEU A 10 19.74 -51.47 27.54
N LEU A 11 19.17 -51.40 26.33
CA LEU A 11 18.99 -52.46 25.32
C LEU A 11 17.81 -53.41 25.63
N TRP A 12 16.69 -53.21 24.92
CA TRP A 12 15.87 -54.32 24.46
C TRP A 12 15.42 -54.04 23.03
N GLY A 13 15.87 -54.90 22.10
CA GLY A 13 15.28 -55.03 20.76
C GLY A 13 13.84 -55.54 20.86
N LEU A 14 13.03 -55.56 19.82
CA LEU A 14 13.30 -55.91 18.43
C LEU A 14 12.03 -55.55 17.60
N ILE A 15 12.17 -55.65 16.28
CA ILE A 15 11.13 -55.69 15.21
C ILE A 15 11.00 -54.38 14.41
N ALA A 16 11.82 -54.33 13.34
CA ALA A 16 11.59 -53.58 12.10
C ALA A 16 10.63 -54.39 11.18
N PRO A 17 10.34 -53.99 9.92
CA PRO A 17 10.60 -52.74 9.19
C PRO A 17 9.33 -52.20 8.49
N LEU A 18 9.43 -51.11 7.73
CA LEU A 18 9.06 -51.04 6.29
C LEU A 18 8.90 -49.57 5.83
N SER A 19 9.90 -49.11 5.08
CA SER A 19 9.79 -48.19 3.95
C SER A 19 9.15 -46.80 4.15
N CYS A 20 9.99 -45.76 4.25
CA CYS A 20 9.95 -44.67 3.27
C CYS A 20 11.26 -43.89 3.31
N LEU A 21 12.15 -44.21 2.38
CA LEU A 21 13.26 -43.36 1.97
C LEU A 21 12.65 -42.11 1.32
N HIS A 22 13.07 -40.90 1.73
CA HIS A 22 13.42 -39.74 0.88
C HIS A 22 13.85 -38.59 1.80
N ALA A 23 15.16 -38.36 1.88
CA ALA A 23 15.74 -37.10 2.33
C ALA A 23 15.87 -36.16 1.12
N ALA A 24 15.48 -34.91 1.27
CA ALA A 24 15.96 -33.80 0.42
C ALA A 24 15.73 -32.45 1.14
N GLU A 25 16.83 -31.99 1.74
CA GLU A 25 17.34 -30.62 1.89
C GLU A 25 16.42 -29.40 2.11
N ALA A 26 16.80 -28.66 3.16
CA ALA A 26 16.36 -27.31 3.46
C ALA A 26 16.96 -26.29 2.48
N VAL A 27 16.12 -25.41 1.93
CA VAL A 27 16.55 -24.14 1.34
C VAL A 27 16.03 -23.00 2.21
N LYS A 28 16.98 -22.29 2.82
CA LYS A 28 16.79 -20.97 3.42
C LYS A 28 16.81 -19.94 2.30
N THR A 29 15.72 -19.19 2.14
CA THR A 29 15.74 -17.92 1.41
C THR A 29 14.97 -16.88 2.21
N ASP A 30 15.74 -15.97 2.80
CA ASP A 30 15.31 -14.63 3.18
C ASP A 30 14.82 -13.88 1.94
N ALA A 31 13.63 -13.28 2.02
CA ALA A 31 13.29 -12.05 1.32
C ALA A 31 11.91 -11.56 1.78
N ALA A 32 11.92 -10.59 2.69
CA ALA A 32 10.79 -9.72 2.94
C ALA A 32 10.37 -9.04 1.62
N LYS A 33 9.14 -9.30 1.16
CA LYS A 33 8.46 -8.51 0.14
C LYS A 33 7.72 -7.37 0.84
N THR A 34 8.32 -6.18 0.81
CA THR A 34 7.58 -4.93 0.93
C THR A 34 6.81 -4.74 -0.38
N GLU A 35 5.52 -5.06 -0.36
CA GLU A 35 4.62 -4.74 -1.47
C GLU A 35 4.13 -3.29 -1.25
N ALA A 36 4.73 -2.36 -1.99
CA ALA A 36 4.22 -1.00 -2.08
C ALA A 36 2.81 -1.06 -2.67
N ALA A 37 1.82 -0.68 -1.87
CA ALA A 37 0.43 -0.57 -2.30
C ALA A 37 0.34 0.45 -3.44
N LYS A 38 0.17 -0.05 -4.66
CA LYS A 38 -0.27 0.73 -5.81
C LYS A 38 -1.69 1.18 -5.50
N ALA A 39 -1.87 2.45 -5.15
CA ALA A 39 -3.18 3.06 -5.09
C ALA A 39 -3.72 3.16 -6.53
N GLU A 40 -4.43 2.13 -6.97
CA GLU A 40 -5.13 2.14 -8.24
C GLU A 40 -6.33 3.09 -8.12
N GLY A 41 -6.22 4.25 -8.76
CA GLY A 41 -7.35 5.12 -9.05
C GLY A 41 -8.29 4.38 -9.99
N GLN A 42 -9.24 3.65 -9.42
CA GLN A 42 -10.27 2.96 -10.19
C GLN A 42 -11.19 4.02 -10.81
N ALA A 43 -11.08 4.23 -12.11
CA ALA A 43 -12.06 5.01 -12.85
C ALA A 43 -13.44 4.33 -12.69
N PRO A 44 -14.46 5.02 -12.15
CA PRO A 44 -15.77 4.41 -11.95
C PRO A 44 -16.49 4.22 -13.28
N ALA A 45 -17.30 3.17 -13.34
CA ALA A 45 -18.24 2.91 -14.42
C ALA A 45 -19.14 4.13 -14.71
N ALA A 46 -19.60 4.24 -15.96
CA ALA A 46 -20.43 5.32 -16.51
C ALA A 46 -21.83 5.43 -15.85
N GLY A 47 -21.88 5.91 -14.61
CA GLY A 47 -23.10 6.11 -13.83
C GLY A 47 -22.99 7.27 -12.84
N HIS A 48 -24.14 7.71 -12.32
CA HIS A 48 -24.20 8.76 -11.30
C HIS A 48 -23.50 8.33 -10.01
N ARG A 49 -22.66 9.19 -9.44
CA ARG A 49 -21.98 8.96 -8.15
C ARG A 49 -22.51 9.91 -7.09
N VAL A 50 -22.86 9.38 -5.93
CA VAL A 50 -23.18 10.15 -4.73
C VAL A 50 -22.06 9.96 -3.73
N PHE A 51 -21.61 11.06 -3.11
CA PHE A 51 -20.59 11.03 -2.06
C PHE A 51 -21.15 11.59 -0.77
N VAL A 52 -21.05 10.82 0.32
CA VAL A 52 -21.36 11.29 1.67
C VAL A 52 -20.08 11.86 2.27
N PRO A 53 -20.06 13.13 2.74
CA PRO A 53 -18.83 13.77 3.20
C PRO A 53 -18.05 13.00 4.28
N ALA A 54 -18.76 12.30 5.16
CA ALA A 54 -18.15 11.51 6.25
C ALA A 54 -17.37 10.29 5.74
N ASP A 55 -17.73 9.76 4.57
CA ASP A 55 -17.15 8.52 4.01
C ASP A 55 -16.02 8.82 3.01
N ILE A 56 -15.71 10.10 2.78
CA ILE A 56 -14.66 10.51 1.86
C ILE A 56 -13.30 10.07 2.40
N LYS A 57 -12.68 9.16 1.66
CA LYS A 57 -11.29 8.74 1.87
C LYS A 57 -10.35 9.73 1.17
N TRP A 58 -9.80 10.64 1.96
CA TRP A 58 -8.78 11.57 1.51
C TRP A 58 -7.44 10.86 1.33
N VAL A 59 -6.78 11.10 0.20
CA VAL A 59 -5.43 10.59 -0.08
C VAL A 59 -4.43 11.74 -0.11
N GLU A 60 -3.13 11.43 -0.02
CA GLU A 60 -2.09 12.45 -0.22
C GLU A 60 -2.23 13.10 -1.60
N GLY A 61 -1.99 14.40 -1.66
CA GLY A 61 -1.89 15.11 -2.93
C GLY A 61 -0.74 14.59 -3.80
N PRO A 62 -0.82 14.79 -5.12
CA PRO A 62 0.28 14.45 -6.02
C PRO A 62 1.54 15.26 -5.69
N ALA A 63 2.70 14.77 -6.14
CA ALA A 63 3.99 15.44 -5.93
C ALA A 63 4.10 16.84 -6.59
N SER A 64 3.17 17.18 -7.48
CA SER A 64 3.03 18.53 -8.03
C SER A 64 2.53 19.56 -7.01
N LEU A 65 1.90 19.12 -5.91
CA LEU A 65 1.51 19.98 -4.80
C LEU A 65 2.56 19.89 -3.68
N PRO A 66 2.79 21.00 -2.95
CA PRO A 66 3.54 20.93 -1.70
C PRO A 66 3.01 19.87 -0.73
N LYS A 67 3.85 19.44 0.22
CA LYS A 67 3.44 18.44 1.20
C LYS A 67 2.32 18.97 2.09
N GLY A 68 1.36 18.11 2.42
CA GLY A 68 0.26 18.41 3.34
C GLY A 68 -1.10 18.62 2.66
N ALA A 69 -1.14 18.75 1.33
CA ALA A 69 -2.39 18.67 0.59
C ALA A 69 -2.98 17.26 0.65
N LYS A 70 -4.30 17.18 0.75
CA LYS A 70 -5.08 15.96 0.55
C LYS A 70 -6.03 16.15 -0.63
N VAL A 71 -6.26 15.09 -1.38
CA VAL A 71 -7.15 15.12 -2.55
C VAL A 71 -8.21 14.02 -2.49
N PHE A 72 -9.30 14.26 -3.19
CA PHE A 72 -10.35 13.29 -3.45
C PHE A 72 -10.95 13.51 -4.84
N VAL A 73 -11.00 12.47 -5.66
CA VAL A 73 -11.51 12.56 -7.04
C VAL A 73 -13.03 12.37 -7.06
N LEU A 74 -13.75 13.40 -7.53
CA LEU A 74 -15.21 13.35 -7.70
C LEU A 74 -15.59 12.74 -9.04
N HIS A 75 -14.88 13.12 -10.11
CA HIS A 75 -15.19 12.73 -11.48
C HIS A 75 -13.92 12.69 -12.35
N GLY A 76 -13.91 11.81 -13.35
CA GLY A 76 -12.81 11.67 -14.31
C GLY A 76 -11.53 11.09 -13.71
N ASP A 77 -10.44 11.24 -14.45
CA ASP A 77 -9.07 10.90 -14.02
C ASP A 77 -8.17 12.12 -14.27
N PRO A 78 -7.56 12.71 -13.22
CA PRO A 78 -6.63 13.83 -13.36
C PRO A 78 -5.36 13.51 -14.18
N ASN A 79 -5.05 12.24 -14.41
CA ASN A 79 -3.88 11.80 -15.17
C ASN A 79 -4.20 11.41 -16.62
N ALA A 80 -5.46 11.54 -17.03
CA ALA A 80 -5.92 11.24 -18.39
C ALA A 80 -6.45 12.50 -19.08
N PRO A 81 -6.48 12.54 -20.42
CA PRO A 81 -7.17 13.60 -21.15
C PRO A 81 -8.67 13.63 -20.82
N GLY A 82 -9.23 14.83 -20.64
CA GLY A 82 -10.67 15.04 -20.43
C GLY A 82 -10.97 15.90 -19.20
N ILE A 83 -12.27 16.09 -18.94
CA ILE A 83 -12.74 16.86 -17.78
C ILE A 83 -12.67 15.97 -16.54
N PHE A 84 -12.07 16.51 -15.47
CA PHE A 84 -12.08 15.90 -14.16
C PHE A 84 -12.48 16.92 -13.11
N ALA A 85 -12.92 16.42 -11.95
CA ALA A 85 -13.21 17.26 -10.79
C ALA A 85 -12.61 16.61 -9.54
N ILE A 86 -11.84 17.39 -8.79
CA ILE A 86 -11.26 16.97 -7.51
C ILE A 86 -11.69 17.91 -6.39
N ARG A 87 -11.71 17.37 -5.16
CA ARG A 87 -11.65 18.17 -3.94
C ARG A 87 -10.22 18.21 -3.46
N VAL A 88 -9.80 19.38 -3.02
CA VAL A 88 -8.49 19.59 -2.40
C VAL A 88 -8.71 20.14 -1.00
N ARG A 89 -8.02 19.56 -0.01
CA ARG A 89 -7.97 20.05 1.37
C ARG A 89 -6.52 20.36 1.71
N ILE A 90 -6.27 21.58 2.15
CA ILE A 90 -4.93 22.08 2.49
C ILE A 90 -4.94 22.66 3.91
N PRO A 91 -3.81 22.64 4.64
CA PRO A 91 -3.70 23.26 5.95
C PRO A 91 -3.77 24.80 5.86
N ALA A 92 -4.00 25.46 7.00
CA ALA A 92 -3.96 26.92 7.06
C ALA A 92 -2.57 27.47 6.68
N GLY A 93 -2.55 28.58 5.93
CA GLY A 93 -1.31 29.22 5.48
C GLY A 93 -0.58 28.47 4.36
N TYR A 94 -1.19 27.44 3.79
CA TYR A 94 -0.63 26.67 2.69
C TYR A 94 -0.47 27.52 1.43
N LYS A 95 0.66 27.38 0.75
CA LYS A 95 0.98 28.15 -0.46
C LYS A 95 1.25 27.21 -1.61
N VAL A 96 0.47 27.33 -2.67
CA VAL A 96 0.78 26.69 -3.95
C VAL A 96 1.70 27.64 -4.73
N PRO A 97 2.93 27.23 -5.10
CA PRO A 97 3.81 28.09 -5.89
C PRO A 97 3.25 28.32 -7.31
N PRO A 98 3.68 29.38 -8.01
CA PRO A 98 3.32 29.59 -9.41
C PRO A 98 3.63 28.34 -10.27
N HIS A 99 2.69 27.95 -11.12
CA HIS A 99 2.81 26.79 -12.02
C HIS A 99 1.93 26.98 -13.27
N PHE A 100 2.00 26.04 -14.21
CA PHE A 100 1.26 26.05 -15.47
C PHE A 100 0.33 24.85 -15.58
N HIS A 101 -0.77 25.02 -16.32
CA HIS A 101 -1.73 23.96 -16.60
C HIS A 101 -1.78 23.65 -18.10
N PRO A 102 -1.96 22.38 -18.48
CA PRO A 102 -2.17 22.00 -19.88
C PRO A 102 -3.58 22.32 -20.40
N ALA A 103 -4.51 22.66 -19.50
CA ALA A 103 -5.91 22.99 -19.78
C ALA A 103 -6.40 24.03 -18.75
N ASP A 104 -7.56 24.63 -19.02
CA ASP A 104 -8.17 25.61 -18.11
C ASP A 104 -8.55 24.97 -16.77
N GLU A 105 -8.18 25.63 -15.67
CA GLU A 105 -8.55 25.23 -14.32
C GLU A 105 -9.60 26.19 -13.74
N GLN A 106 -10.65 25.62 -13.15
CA GLN A 106 -11.69 26.35 -12.43
C GLN A 106 -11.63 25.95 -10.96
N VAL A 107 -11.32 26.92 -10.09
CA VAL A 107 -11.20 26.69 -8.65
C VAL A 107 -12.39 27.34 -7.93
N THR A 108 -13.02 26.57 -7.04
CA THR A 108 -14.07 27.08 -6.15
C THR A 108 -13.66 26.84 -4.71
N VAL A 109 -13.57 27.92 -3.94
CA VAL A 109 -13.35 27.86 -2.50
C VAL A 109 -14.67 27.46 -1.83
N LEU A 110 -14.70 26.29 -1.19
CA LEU A 110 -15.88 25.82 -0.46
C LEU A 110 -15.88 26.28 1.01
N SER A 111 -14.71 26.48 1.58
CA SER A 111 -14.52 26.84 2.99
C SER A 111 -13.08 27.34 3.21
N GLY A 112 -12.92 28.26 4.16
CA GLY A 112 -11.62 28.88 4.46
C GLY A 112 -11.36 30.12 3.60
N THR A 113 -10.09 30.49 3.49
CA THR A 113 -9.58 31.67 2.78
C THR A 113 -8.25 31.37 2.13
#